data_AF-A0A1Q4ZPD2-F1
#
_entry.id   AF-A0A1Q4ZPD2-F1
#
_cell.length_a   1.000
_cell.length_b   1.000
_cell.length_c   1.000
_cell.angle_alpha   90.00
_cell.angle_beta   90.00
_cell.angle_gamma   90.00
#
_symmetry.space_group_name_H-M   'P 1'
#
loop_
_entity.id
_entity.type
_entity.pdbx_description
1 polymer ?
#
loop_
_entity_poly.entity_id
_entity_poly.type
_entity_poly.pdbx_seq_one_letter_code
_entity_poly.pdbx_strand_id
1 'polypeptide(L)'
;MPSFNRTAHPGKGPVPYITAWDSEHAIHPRVVTRGAGIGYTDETPYDRDADRILWSRISSSPGRGRPEFGRVHSLRQRRAMRKLLCQVCGRPADRDESGVLWLLGEDADDLTTTHPPLCMPCAAQSARSCPYLRTRYTAVRAQGCTPIGVQGVIYRSGPPFPAPDTHGGVLFGDWRIPWTRATQLIVRLDRCTPVGLETPAPAGPR
;
A
#
# COMPACT_ATOMS: atom_id res chain seq x y z
N MET A 1 5.37 11.49 -21.67
CA MET A 1 4.93 10.55 -20.60
C MET A 1 6.14 9.75 -20.15
N PRO A 2 6.52 9.73 -18.86
CA PRO A 2 7.68 8.97 -18.45
C PRO A 2 7.32 7.48 -18.45
N SER A 3 8.04 6.71 -19.27
CA SER A 3 7.97 5.25 -19.32
C SER A 3 8.47 4.70 -17.98
N PHE A 4 7.59 4.05 -17.21
CA PHE A 4 7.99 3.33 -16.00
C PHE A 4 8.75 2.08 -16.45
N ASN A 5 10.07 2.18 -16.42
CA ASN A 5 10.96 1.11 -16.85
C ASN A 5 10.75 -0.12 -15.94
N ARG A 6 10.29 -1.21 -16.55
CA ARG A 6 10.04 -2.49 -15.89
C ARG A 6 11.40 -3.16 -15.66
N THR A 7 12.09 -2.84 -14.58
CA THR A 7 13.37 -3.48 -14.26
C THR A 7 13.13 -4.94 -13.89
N ALA A 8 13.42 -5.83 -14.84
CA ALA A 8 13.47 -7.26 -14.63
C ALA A 8 14.71 -7.58 -13.76
N HIS A 9 14.51 -8.32 -12.66
CA HIS A 9 15.59 -8.82 -11.84
C HIS A 9 15.92 -10.25 -12.29
N PRO A 10 17.20 -10.62 -12.49
CA PRO A 10 17.53 -11.97 -12.96
C PRO A 10 17.00 -13.02 -11.97
N GLY A 11 16.10 -13.89 -12.45
CA GLY A 11 15.55 -15.03 -11.72
C GLY A 11 14.24 -14.82 -10.95
N LYS A 12 13.68 -13.61 -10.89
CA LYS A 12 12.38 -13.34 -10.24
C LYS A 12 11.54 -12.43 -11.14
N GLY A 13 10.23 -12.66 -11.22
CA GLY A 13 9.29 -11.87 -12.03
C GLY A 13 9.34 -10.36 -11.76
N PRO A 14 8.53 -9.54 -12.45
CA PRO A 14 8.62 -8.08 -12.36
C PRO A 14 8.52 -7.60 -10.90
N VAL A 15 9.44 -6.71 -10.50
CA VAL A 15 9.42 -6.11 -9.16
C VAL A 15 8.15 -5.28 -9.00
N PRO A 16 7.31 -5.54 -7.98
CA PRO A 16 6.10 -4.75 -7.77
C PRO A 16 6.41 -3.27 -7.53
N TYR A 17 5.59 -2.40 -8.12
CA TYR A 17 5.70 -0.94 -7.99
C TYR A 17 5.77 -0.47 -6.53
N ILE A 18 5.02 -1.11 -5.63
CA ILE A 18 5.01 -0.73 -4.21
C ILE A 18 6.19 -1.29 -3.41
N THR A 19 7.00 -2.19 -3.98
CA THR A 19 8.16 -2.79 -3.29
C THR A 19 9.21 -1.73 -3.00
N ALA A 20 9.69 -1.67 -1.76
CA ALA A 20 10.80 -0.83 -1.36
C ALA A 20 12.13 -1.40 -1.88
N TRP A 21 13.10 -0.52 -2.09
CA TRP A 21 14.47 -0.88 -2.43
C TRP A 21 15.38 -0.65 -1.23
N ASP A 22 16.47 -1.39 -1.12
CA ASP A 22 17.46 -1.21 -0.05
C ASP A 22 18.10 0.19 -0.02
N SER A 23 18.16 0.88 -1.18
CA SER A 23 18.55 2.28 -1.30
C SER A 23 17.53 3.28 -0.75
N GLU A 24 16.32 2.81 -0.42
CA GLU A 24 15.22 3.61 0.12
C GLU A 24 15.20 3.49 1.64
N HIS A 25 15.81 4.46 2.29
CA HIS A 25 16.00 4.47 3.74
C HIS A 25 14.86 5.21 4.42
N ALA A 26 14.38 4.63 5.52
CA ALA A 26 13.49 5.35 6.42
C ALA A 26 14.25 6.55 6.99
N ILE A 27 13.65 7.73 6.87
CA ILE A 27 14.17 8.93 7.50
C ILE A 27 13.52 8.98 8.87
N HIS A 28 14.35 9.05 9.91
CA HIS A 28 13.91 8.99 11.30
C HIS A 28 14.04 10.36 11.98
N PRO A 29 13.19 11.35 11.61
CA PRO A 29 13.14 12.59 12.37
C PRO A 29 12.70 12.30 13.80
N ARG A 30 13.13 13.16 14.74
CA ARG A 30 12.75 13.04 16.13
C ARG A 30 11.24 13.24 16.27
N VAL A 31 10.56 12.26 16.85
CA VAL A 31 9.14 12.33 17.17
C VAL A 31 8.97 13.06 18.50
N VAL A 32 8.04 14.01 18.53
CA VAL A 32 7.70 14.83 19.70
C VAL A 32 6.20 14.80 19.95
N THR A 33 5.80 15.07 21.19
CA THR A 33 4.39 15.32 21.50
C THR A 33 3.97 16.65 20.90
N ARG A 34 2.85 16.69 20.19
CA ARG A 34 2.28 17.90 19.59
C ARG A 34 0.77 17.90 19.80
N GLY A 35 0.32 18.70 20.78
CA GLY A 35 -1.08 18.69 21.21
C GLY A 35 -1.46 17.31 21.75
N ALA A 36 -2.61 16.78 21.30
CA ALA A 36 -3.10 15.46 21.69
C ALA A 36 -2.57 14.32 20.79
N GLY A 37 -1.34 14.42 20.30
CA GLY A 37 -0.76 13.44 19.38
C GLY A 37 0.75 13.63 19.18
N ILE A 38 1.26 13.10 18.08
CA ILE A 38 2.67 13.18 17.70
C ILE A 38 2.93 14.11 16.52
N GLY A 39 4.16 14.59 16.41
CA GLY A 39 4.70 15.32 15.28
C GLY A 39 6.21 15.10 15.13
N TYR A 40 6.79 15.62 14.06
CA TYR A 40 8.26 15.71 13.93
C TYR A 40 8.78 17.05 14.43
N THR A 41 10.02 17.08 14.94
CA THR A 41 10.68 18.35 15.31
C THR A 41 10.81 19.30 14.13
N ASP A 42 11.04 18.76 12.94
CA ASP A 42 11.19 19.44 11.67
C ASP A 42 9.98 19.17 10.75
N GLU A 43 8.79 19.05 11.34
CA GLU A 43 7.56 18.75 10.59
C GLU A 43 7.27 19.83 9.54
N THR A 44 7.01 19.38 8.32
CA THR A 44 6.57 20.20 7.18
C THR A 44 5.11 19.89 6.85
N PRO A 45 4.41 20.77 6.11
CA PRO A 45 3.05 20.48 5.66
C PRO A 45 2.90 19.18 4.85
N TYR A 46 3.97 18.71 4.20
CA TYR A 46 3.97 17.49 3.38
C TYR A 46 4.06 16.20 4.19
N ASP A 47 4.39 16.28 5.49
CA ASP A 47 4.42 15.12 6.39
C ASP A 47 3.02 14.68 6.79
N ARG A 48 2.02 15.53 6.57
CA ARG A 48 0.62 15.22 6.84
C ARG A 48 -0.20 15.12 5.56
N ASP A 49 -1.27 14.36 5.64
CA ASP A 49 -2.31 14.38 4.61
C ASP A 49 -3.45 15.33 4.95
N ALA A 50 -4.49 15.35 4.10
CA ALA A 50 -5.67 16.18 4.29
C ALA A 50 -6.36 15.89 5.63
N ASP A 51 -6.32 14.63 6.09
CA ASP A 51 -6.86 14.17 7.36
C ASP A 51 -5.91 14.42 8.54
N ARG A 52 -4.84 15.20 8.30
CA ARG A 52 -3.82 15.61 9.28
C ARG A 52 -3.05 14.43 9.88
N ILE A 53 -3.04 13.27 9.25
CA ILE A 53 -2.33 12.08 9.73
C ILE A 53 -0.85 12.22 9.43
N LEU A 54 0.02 11.91 10.41
CA LEU A 54 1.47 11.97 10.23
C LEU A 54 1.98 10.73 9.48
N TRP A 55 2.66 10.94 8.35
CA TRP A 55 3.20 9.86 7.51
C TRP A 55 4.70 9.64 7.71
N SER A 56 5.13 8.39 7.61
CA SER A 56 6.54 8.02 7.67
C SER A 56 7.30 8.55 6.47
N ARG A 57 8.45 9.17 6.72
CA ARG A 57 9.38 9.63 5.68
C ARG A 57 10.25 8.48 5.19
N ILE A 58 10.38 8.36 3.88
CA ILE A 58 11.24 7.39 3.21
C ILE A 58 11.83 8.06 1.97
N SER A 59 13.14 7.89 1.72
CA SER A 59 13.74 8.32 0.46
C SER A 59 13.17 7.50 -0.70
N SER A 60 13.11 8.08 -1.90
CA SER A 60 12.59 7.37 -3.07
C SER A 60 13.62 7.28 -4.18
N SER A 61 14.01 6.06 -4.50
CA SER A 61 15.01 5.71 -5.51
C SER A 61 14.64 4.37 -6.16
N PRO A 62 13.43 4.25 -6.74
CA PRO A 62 12.97 2.99 -7.33
C PRO A 62 13.93 2.54 -8.44
N GLY A 63 14.25 1.25 -8.45
CA GLY A 63 15.18 0.65 -9.42
C GLY A 63 16.67 0.73 -9.02
N ARG A 64 17.00 1.39 -7.90
CA ARG A 64 18.37 1.47 -7.38
C ARG A 64 18.57 0.46 -6.26
N GLY A 65 19.58 -0.40 -6.40
CA GLY A 65 19.90 -1.42 -5.40
C GLY A 65 19.05 -2.68 -5.53
N ARG A 66 18.78 -3.37 -4.42
CA ARG A 66 18.02 -4.62 -4.38
C ARG A 66 16.57 -4.40 -3.93
N PRO A 67 15.58 -5.01 -4.59
CA PRO A 67 14.19 -4.96 -4.14
C PRO A 67 14.01 -5.80 -2.87
N GLU A 68 13.38 -5.22 -1.86
CA GLU A 68 13.06 -5.88 -0.60
C GLU A 68 11.62 -6.40 -0.64
N PHE A 69 11.45 -7.61 -1.17
CA PHE A 69 10.13 -8.25 -1.25
C PHE A 69 9.51 -8.37 0.15
N GLY A 70 8.24 -7.96 0.28
CA GLY A 70 7.53 -7.88 1.56
C GLY A 70 7.65 -6.51 2.25
N ARG A 71 8.68 -5.70 1.94
CA ARG A 71 8.78 -4.33 2.42
C ARG A 71 8.05 -3.39 1.45
N VAL A 72 7.03 -2.72 1.96
CA VAL A 72 6.19 -1.79 1.18
C VAL A 72 6.69 -0.35 1.34
N HIS A 73 6.89 0.35 0.23
CA HIS A 73 7.24 1.76 0.23
C HIS A 73 6.00 2.64 0.46
N SER A 74 5.95 3.31 1.63
CA SER A 74 4.77 4.04 2.13
C SER A 74 4.16 5.00 1.10
N LEU A 75 5.00 5.84 0.47
CA LEU A 75 4.52 6.83 -0.50
C LEU A 75 3.92 6.17 -1.75
N ARG A 76 4.47 5.02 -2.19
CA ARG A 76 4.00 4.32 -3.39
C ARG A 76 2.72 3.54 -3.11
N GLN A 77 2.62 2.91 -1.93
CA GLN A 77 1.38 2.27 -1.48
C GLN A 77 0.25 3.28 -1.37
N ARG A 78 0.47 4.39 -0.68
CA ARG A 78 -0.53 5.44 -0.49
C ARG A 78 -0.97 6.04 -1.83
N ARG A 79 -0.02 6.28 -2.73
CA ARG A 79 -0.32 6.75 -4.10
C ARG A 79 -1.14 5.73 -4.88
N ALA A 80 -0.76 4.45 -4.83
CA ALA A 80 -1.48 3.39 -5.53
C ALA A 80 -2.91 3.21 -5.02
N MET A 81 -3.12 3.28 -3.71
CA MET A 81 -4.46 3.29 -3.11
C MET A 81 -5.29 4.49 -3.59
N ARG A 82 -4.78 5.72 -3.41
CA ARG A 82 -5.55 6.94 -3.72
C ARG A 82 -5.84 7.14 -5.20
N LYS A 83 -4.96 6.66 -6.08
CA LYS A 83 -5.09 6.80 -7.53
C LYS A 83 -5.54 5.52 -8.24
N LEU A 84 -5.90 4.49 -7.48
CA LEU A 84 -6.31 3.18 -7.98
C LEU A 84 -5.35 2.64 -9.04
N LEU A 85 -4.06 2.62 -8.69
CA LEU A 85 -2.99 2.09 -9.53
C LEU A 85 -2.71 0.64 -9.16
N CYS A 86 -2.42 -0.16 -10.17
CA CYS A 86 -1.92 -1.51 -10.02
C CYS A 86 -0.67 -1.52 -9.13
N GLN A 87 -0.74 -2.22 -8.00
CA GLN A 87 0.38 -2.30 -7.04
C GLN A 87 1.66 -2.93 -7.63
N VAL A 88 1.54 -3.65 -8.74
CA VAL A 88 2.66 -4.32 -9.40
C VAL A 88 3.29 -3.45 -10.49
N CYS A 89 2.51 -2.88 -11.41
CA CYS A 89 3.08 -2.13 -12.54
C CYS A 89 2.95 -0.61 -12.46
N GLY A 90 2.23 -0.07 -11.46
CA GLY A 90 2.04 1.37 -11.27
C GLY A 90 1.13 2.06 -12.30
N ARG A 91 0.61 1.33 -13.30
CA ARG A 91 -0.43 1.80 -14.24
C ARG A 91 -1.82 1.74 -13.60
N PRO A 92 -2.86 2.36 -14.17
CA PRO A 92 -4.23 2.20 -13.66
C PRO A 92 -4.60 0.73 -13.44
N ALA A 93 -5.28 0.46 -12.33
CA ALA A 93 -5.85 -0.85 -12.06
C ALA A 93 -6.94 -1.20 -13.09
N ASP A 94 -7.21 -2.48 -13.22
CA ASP A 94 -8.26 -2.93 -14.12
C ASP A 94 -9.62 -2.55 -13.55
N ARG A 95 -10.49 -1.99 -14.40
CA ARG A 95 -11.81 -1.48 -14.02
C ARG A 95 -12.83 -1.77 -15.11
N ASP A 96 -13.97 -2.28 -14.71
CA ASP A 96 -15.17 -2.47 -15.54
C ASP A 96 -16.42 -1.99 -14.80
N GLU A 97 -17.60 -2.33 -15.32
CA GLU A 97 -18.91 -1.99 -14.73
C GLU A 97 -19.11 -2.60 -13.33
N SER A 98 -18.45 -3.73 -13.04
CA SER A 98 -18.50 -4.38 -11.72
C SER A 98 -17.51 -3.75 -10.73
N GLY A 99 -16.59 -2.91 -11.20
CA GLY A 99 -15.69 -2.11 -10.37
C GLY A 99 -14.21 -2.37 -10.60
N VAL A 100 -13.39 -2.04 -9.61
CA VAL A 100 -11.93 -2.16 -9.68
C VAL A 100 -11.48 -3.55 -9.19
N LEU A 101 -10.47 -4.14 -9.82
CA LEU A 101 -9.93 -5.45 -9.43
C LEU A 101 -9.02 -5.38 -8.19
N TRP A 102 -9.32 -6.21 -7.21
CA TRP A 102 -8.53 -6.42 -5.99
C TRP A 102 -8.21 -7.89 -5.79
N LEU A 103 -7.07 -8.17 -5.17
CA LEU A 103 -6.75 -9.49 -4.63
C LEU A 103 -6.73 -9.40 -3.10
N LEU A 104 -7.60 -10.17 -2.47
CA LEU A 104 -7.69 -10.30 -1.02
C LEU A 104 -7.01 -11.61 -0.60
N GLY A 105 -6.19 -11.55 0.46
CA GLY A 105 -5.67 -12.73 1.14
C GLY A 105 -6.70 -13.34 2.08
N GLU A 106 -6.33 -14.43 2.76
CA GLU A 106 -7.18 -15.12 3.73
C GLU A 106 -7.53 -14.22 4.94
N ASP A 107 -6.63 -13.34 5.36
CA ASP A 107 -6.78 -12.44 6.50
C ASP A 107 -7.59 -11.15 6.19
N ALA A 108 -8.33 -11.10 5.08
CA ALA A 108 -9.13 -9.94 4.72
C ALA A 108 -10.44 -9.89 5.52
N ASP A 109 -10.34 -9.59 6.81
CA ASP A 109 -11.50 -9.34 7.68
C ASP A 109 -12.34 -8.20 7.10
N ASP A 110 -13.66 -8.42 7.00
CA ASP A 110 -14.65 -7.43 6.59
C ASP A 110 -14.32 -6.66 5.30
N LEU A 111 -13.71 -7.34 4.32
CA LEU A 111 -13.32 -6.75 3.03
C LEU A 111 -12.38 -5.53 3.18
N THR A 112 -11.56 -5.54 4.23
CA THR A 112 -10.55 -4.51 4.48
C THR A 112 -9.18 -4.96 3.97
N THR A 113 -8.39 -4.01 3.46
CA THR A 113 -7.06 -4.32 2.93
C THR A 113 -6.11 -3.13 2.94
N THR A 114 -4.82 -3.42 3.04
CA THR A 114 -3.71 -2.48 2.80
C THR A 114 -3.03 -2.72 1.45
N HIS A 115 -3.46 -3.74 0.70
CA HIS A 115 -2.94 -4.04 -0.63
C HIS A 115 -3.70 -3.23 -1.69
N PRO A 116 -3.02 -2.39 -2.49
CA PRO A 116 -3.68 -1.62 -3.54
C PRO A 116 -4.23 -2.51 -4.65
N PRO A 117 -5.09 -1.99 -5.54
CA PRO A 117 -5.73 -2.77 -6.59
C PRO A 117 -4.70 -3.27 -7.62
N LEU A 118 -5.16 -4.12 -8.55
CA LEU A 118 -4.32 -4.73 -9.57
C LEU A 118 -4.91 -4.53 -10.98
N CYS A 119 -4.05 -4.65 -12.00
CA CYS A 119 -4.54 -4.90 -13.35
C CYS A 119 -4.58 -6.41 -13.61
N MET A 120 -5.46 -6.87 -14.50
CA MET A 120 -5.70 -8.31 -14.74
C MET A 120 -4.41 -9.11 -15.03
N PRO A 121 -3.50 -8.66 -15.92
CA PRO A 121 -2.27 -9.42 -16.18
C PRO A 121 -1.36 -9.54 -14.96
N CYS A 122 -1.28 -8.48 -14.15
CA CYS A 122 -0.49 -8.50 -12.92
C CYS A 122 -1.15 -9.35 -11.84
N ALA A 123 -2.48 -9.34 -11.73
CA ALA A 123 -3.21 -10.18 -10.79
C ALA A 123 -3.00 -11.67 -11.10
N ALA A 124 -3.22 -12.07 -12.35
CA ALA A 124 -3.00 -13.45 -12.80
C ALA A 124 -1.55 -13.90 -12.58
N GLN A 125 -0.57 -13.02 -12.86
CA GLN A 125 0.83 -13.32 -12.59
C GLN A 125 1.12 -13.46 -11.09
N SER A 126 0.64 -12.52 -10.27
CA SER A 126 0.82 -12.53 -8.82
C SER A 126 0.23 -13.78 -8.16
N ALA A 127 -0.95 -14.23 -8.60
CA ALA A 127 -1.56 -15.46 -8.12
C ALA A 127 -0.69 -16.71 -8.38
N ARG A 128 0.07 -16.73 -9.48
CA ARG A 128 0.98 -17.84 -9.80
C ARG A 128 2.32 -17.76 -9.09
N SER A 129 2.91 -16.56 -8.97
CA SER A 129 4.30 -16.40 -8.54
C SER A 129 4.49 -15.92 -7.11
N CYS A 130 3.47 -15.38 -6.45
CA CYS A 130 3.57 -14.91 -5.07
C CYS A 130 3.40 -16.09 -4.10
N PRO A 131 4.40 -16.39 -3.25
CA PRO A 131 4.29 -17.47 -2.27
C PRO A 131 3.10 -17.35 -1.32
N TYR A 132 2.66 -16.12 -1.03
CA TYR A 132 1.51 -15.84 -0.17
C TYR A 132 0.17 -16.04 -0.89
N LEU A 133 0.07 -15.61 -2.15
CA LEU A 133 -1.19 -15.69 -2.90
C LEU A 133 -1.41 -17.05 -3.56
N ARG A 134 -0.35 -17.82 -3.84
CA ARG A 134 -0.48 -19.13 -4.51
C ARG A 134 -1.29 -20.17 -3.71
N THR A 135 -1.41 -19.98 -2.39
CA THR A 135 -2.08 -20.92 -1.51
C THR A 135 -3.57 -20.61 -1.43
N ARG A 136 -3.93 -19.37 -1.07
CA ARG A 136 -5.31 -18.89 -0.97
C ARG A 136 -5.37 -17.41 -1.31
N TYR A 137 -6.27 -17.06 -2.23
CA TYR A 137 -6.61 -15.68 -2.56
C TYR A 137 -8.06 -15.62 -3.03
N THR A 138 -8.68 -14.45 -2.88
CA THR A 138 -9.96 -14.14 -3.50
C THR A 138 -9.78 -12.93 -4.40
N ALA A 139 -10.05 -13.09 -5.70
CA ALA A 139 -10.11 -11.98 -6.62
C ALA A 139 -11.54 -11.41 -6.63
N VAL A 140 -11.65 -10.10 -6.45
CA VAL A 140 -12.94 -9.40 -6.42
C VAL A 140 -12.91 -8.14 -7.27
N ARG A 141 -14.06 -7.79 -7.83
CA ARG A 141 -14.38 -6.45 -8.33
C ARG A 141 -15.10 -5.69 -7.23
N ALA A 142 -14.60 -4.52 -6.85
CA ALA A 142 -15.24 -3.66 -5.86
C ALA A 142 -15.74 -2.37 -6.52
N GLN A 143 -17.03 -2.05 -6.34
CA GLN A 143 -17.62 -0.84 -6.92
C GLN A 143 -17.16 0.43 -6.20
N GLY A 144 -16.81 0.31 -4.93
CA GLY A 144 -16.24 1.40 -4.14
C GLY A 144 -15.14 0.92 -3.21
N CYS A 145 -14.30 1.88 -2.84
CA CYS A 145 -13.23 1.70 -1.87
C CYS A 145 -13.13 2.97 -1.02
N THR A 146 -13.28 2.83 0.28
CA THR A 146 -13.27 3.95 1.22
C THR A 146 -12.09 3.82 2.14
N PRO A 147 -11.20 4.83 2.24
CA PRO A 147 -10.18 4.88 3.29
C PRO A 147 -10.85 4.86 4.67
N ILE A 148 -10.48 3.89 5.50
CA ILE A 148 -11.07 3.71 6.84
C ILE A 148 -10.02 3.81 7.95
N GLY A 149 -8.74 3.90 7.62
CA GLY A 149 -7.68 3.86 8.61
C GLY A 149 -6.28 3.88 8.01
N VAL A 150 -5.30 3.71 8.88
CA VAL A 150 -3.89 3.56 8.52
C VAL A 150 -3.26 2.43 9.31
N GLN A 151 -2.29 1.77 8.70
CA GLN A 151 -1.36 0.90 9.41
C GLN A 151 -0.08 1.69 9.68
N GLY A 152 0.50 1.51 10.87
CA GLY A 152 1.69 2.26 11.27
C GLY A 152 2.15 1.97 12.68
N VAL A 153 3.10 2.77 13.15
CA VAL A 153 3.61 2.71 14.53
C VAL A 153 2.78 3.63 15.40
N ILE A 154 2.19 3.08 16.46
CA ILE A 154 1.45 3.81 17.48
C ILE A 154 2.43 4.19 18.59
N TYR A 155 2.42 5.47 18.94
CA TYR A 155 3.26 6.02 19.99
C TYR A 155 2.45 6.18 21.27
N ARG A 156 3.12 5.99 22.40
CA ARG A 156 2.62 6.41 23.70
C ARG A 156 3.32 7.70 24.14
N SER A 157 2.60 8.52 24.89
CA SER A 157 3.21 9.66 25.57
C SER A 157 4.29 9.17 26.55
N GLY A 158 5.40 9.90 26.66
CA GLY A 158 6.48 9.57 27.56
C GLY A 158 7.48 10.72 27.70
N PRO A 159 8.13 10.89 28.87
CA PRO A 159 9.20 11.86 29.03
C PRO A 159 10.55 11.28 28.56
N PRO A 160 11.44 12.08 27.94
CA PRO A 160 11.22 13.44 27.44
C PRO A 160 10.51 13.47 26.06
N PHE A 161 10.35 12.32 25.40
CA PHE A 161 9.73 12.20 24.07
C PHE A 161 8.79 10.99 23.99
N PRO A 162 7.76 11.02 23.13
CA PRO A 162 6.95 9.84 22.83
C PRO A 162 7.80 8.65 22.43
N ALA A 163 7.42 7.48 22.92
CA ALA A 163 8.08 6.22 22.59
C ALA A 163 7.18 5.39 21.65
N PRO A 164 7.77 4.69 20.67
CA PRO A 164 7.05 3.64 19.95
C PRO A 164 6.50 2.62 20.95
N ASP A 165 5.23 2.26 20.81
CA ASP A 165 4.57 1.29 21.69
C ASP A 165 4.25 0.01 20.93
N THR A 166 3.47 0.11 19.86
CA THR A 166 3.07 -1.03 19.04
C THR A 166 3.00 -0.67 17.56
N HIS A 167 2.88 -1.67 16.70
CA HIS A 167 2.60 -1.51 15.29
C HIS A 167 1.27 -2.20 14.95
N GLY A 168 0.36 -1.49 14.28
CA GLY A 168 -0.96 -2.04 13.99
C GLY A 168 -1.80 -1.16 13.09
N GLY A 169 -2.99 -1.66 12.75
CA GLY A 169 -4.03 -0.92 12.06
C GLY A 169 -4.84 -0.06 13.03
N VAL A 170 -5.06 1.20 12.68
CA VAL A 170 -5.86 2.14 13.44
C VAL A 170 -6.90 2.76 12.50
N LEU A 171 -8.17 2.67 12.89
CA LEU A 171 -9.29 3.21 12.11
C LEU A 171 -9.47 4.71 12.35
N PHE A 172 -9.98 5.42 11.36
CA PHE A 172 -10.35 6.82 11.51
C PHE A 172 -11.44 6.98 12.57
N GLY A 173 -11.32 8.01 13.39
CA GLY A 173 -12.16 8.23 14.57
C GLY A 173 -11.62 7.59 15.86
N ASP A 174 -10.65 6.68 15.77
CA ASP A 174 -9.97 6.15 16.95
C ASP A 174 -9.04 7.22 17.57
N TRP A 175 -9.05 7.32 18.90
CA TRP A 175 -8.23 8.28 19.65
C TRP A 175 -6.72 8.08 19.45
N ARG A 176 -6.29 6.91 18.97
CA ARG A 176 -4.89 6.58 18.66
C ARG A 176 -4.42 7.16 17.32
N ILE A 177 -5.30 7.63 16.44
CA ILE A 177 -4.92 8.19 15.13
C ILE A 177 -3.91 9.34 15.25
N PRO A 178 -4.12 10.37 16.11
CA PRO A 178 -3.14 11.44 16.29
C PRO A 178 -1.79 10.96 16.85
N TRP A 179 -1.75 9.78 17.47
CA TRP A 179 -0.57 9.12 18.03
C TRP A 179 0.10 8.14 17.06
N THR A 180 -0.41 8.02 15.84
CA THR A 180 0.06 7.03 14.86
C THR A 180 0.93 7.68 13.80
N ARG A 181 2.12 7.12 13.59
CA ARG A 181 2.95 7.42 12.41
C ARG A 181 2.64 6.41 11.31
N ALA A 182 1.84 6.84 10.35
CA ALA A 182 1.31 5.99 9.28
C ALA A 182 2.40 5.52 8.29
N THR A 183 2.26 4.29 7.81
CA THR A 183 3.08 3.69 6.76
C THR A 183 2.24 3.22 5.57
N GLN A 184 1.00 2.77 5.80
CA GLN A 184 0.10 2.30 4.75
C GLN A 184 -1.33 2.79 5.00
N LEU A 185 -2.07 3.02 3.92
CA LEU A 185 -3.51 3.30 3.99
C LEU A 185 -4.29 1.99 4.06
N ILE A 186 -5.30 1.93 4.94
CA ILE A 186 -6.29 0.86 5.03
C ILE A 186 -7.55 1.33 4.32
N VAL A 187 -8.07 0.51 3.41
CA VAL A 187 -9.36 0.75 2.75
C VAL A 187 -10.33 -0.38 3.06
N ARG A 188 -11.62 -0.04 3.08
CA ARG A 188 -12.72 -1.00 3.02
C ARG A 188 -13.25 -1.03 1.61
N LEU A 189 -13.46 -2.23 1.07
CA LEU A 189 -14.09 -2.43 -0.22
C LEU A 189 -15.60 -2.59 -0.03
N ASP A 190 -16.39 -2.03 -0.95
CA ASP A 190 -17.84 -2.17 -0.97
C ASP A 190 -18.33 -2.87 -2.23
N ARG A 191 -19.47 -3.57 -2.09
CA ARG A 191 -20.19 -4.28 -3.16
C ARG A 191 -19.24 -5.13 -4.00
N CYS A 192 -18.55 -6.05 -3.33
CA CYS A 192 -17.58 -6.92 -3.96
C CYS A 192 -18.24 -8.06 -4.71
N THR A 193 -17.84 -8.26 -5.97
CA THR A 193 -18.24 -9.42 -6.79
C THR A 193 -17.01 -10.30 -7.03
N PRO A 194 -17.02 -11.59 -6.63
CA PRO A 194 -15.93 -12.51 -6.93
C PRO A 194 -15.71 -12.68 -8.44
N VAL A 195 -14.46 -12.77 -8.88
CA VAL A 195 -14.10 -12.96 -10.30
C VAL A 195 -12.98 -13.98 -10.47
N GLY A 196 -12.93 -14.64 -11.62
CA GLY A 196 -11.80 -15.46 -12.03
C GLY A 196 -10.62 -14.60 -12.50
N LEU A 197 -9.39 -15.11 -12.32
CA LEU A 197 -8.18 -14.51 -12.89
C LEU A 197 -7.81 -15.21 -14.20
N GLU A 198 -8.68 -15.12 -15.20
CA GLU A 198 -8.37 -15.55 -16.55
C GLU A 198 -7.71 -14.41 -17.33
N THR A 199 -6.60 -14.73 -18.00
CA THR A 199 -5.98 -13.80 -18.94
C THR A 199 -6.71 -13.98 -20.26
N PRO A 200 -7.31 -12.93 -20.88
CA PRO A 200 -7.81 -13.04 -22.23
C PRO A 200 -6.68 -13.56 -23.12
N ALA A 201 -6.95 -14.60 -23.90
CA ALA A 201 -5.98 -15.11 -24.86
C ALA A 201 -5.46 -13.94 -25.73
N PRO A 202 -4.16 -13.90 -26.09
CA PRO A 202 -3.67 -12.88 -26.99
C PRO A 202 -4.52 -12.91 -28.26
N ALA A 203 -5.12 -11.77 -28.62
CA ALA A 203 -5.85 -11.64 -29.88
C ALA A 203 -4.89 -12.08 -31.01
N GLY A 204 -5.27 -13.16 -31.71
CA GLY A 204 -4.50 -13.66 -32.84
C GLY A 204 -4.30 -12.55 -33.88
N PRO A 205 -3.18 -12.57 -34.64
CA PRO A 205 -2.98 -11.59 -35.69
C PRO A 205 -4.14 -11.69 -36.69
N ARG A 206 -4.72 -10.52 -37.01
CA ARG A 206 -5.67 -10.35 -38.12
C ARG A 206 -4.96 -10.52 -39.45
#